data_AF-A0A5J4VY91-F1
#
_entry.id   AF-A0A5J4VY91-F1
#
_cell.length_a   1.000
_cell.length_b   1.000
_cell.length_c   1.000
_cell.angle_alpha   90.00
_cell.angle_beta   90.00
_cell.angle_gamma   90.00
#
_symmetry.space_group_name_H-M   'P 1'
#
loop_
_entity.id
_entity.type
_entity.pdbx_description
1 polymer ?
#
loop_
_entity_poly.entity_id
_entity_poly.type
_entity_poly.pdbx_seq_one_letter_code
_entity_poly.pdbx_strand_id
1 'polypeptide(L)'
;MKFNILIIGAGIAGLAAIGAAKCLHAIVRAFYTRSAVKEQIESIGGEFLAVDVLVEGETVGGYSKQMSDDIIKTTALIPNKPAPKLLPVDSIYL
;
A
#
# COMPACT_ATOMS: atom_id res chain seq x y z
N MET A 1 -11.15 14.05 17.21
CA MET A 1 -11.64 12.93 16.36
C MET A 1 -10.45 12.42 15.55
N LYS A 2 -9.97 11.20 15.79
CA LYS A 2 -8.91 10.59 14.98
C LYS A 2 -9.56 9.71 13.94
N PHE A 3 -9.29 9.95 12.66
CA PHE A 3 -9.77 9.10 11.57
C PHE A 3 -8.65 8.14 11.14
N ASN A 4 -9.06 6.92 10.79
CA ASN A 4 -8.15 5.87 10.34
C ASN A 4 -8.09 5.91 8.81
N ILE A 5 -6.87 5.91 8.26
CA ILE A 5 -6.63 5.88 6.82
C ILE A 5 -5.81 4.64 6.50
N LEU A 6 -6.31 3.84 5.57
CA LEU A 6 -5.58 2.72 4.99
C LEU A 6 -5.04 3.14 3.61
N ILE A 7 -3.72 3.15 3.44
CA ILE A 7 -3.04 3.42 2.18
C ILE A 7 -2.47 2.11 1.69
N ILE A 8 -3.21 1.45 0.81
CA ILE A 8 -2.66 0.28 0.15
C ILE A 8 -1.80 0.82 -0.99
N GLY A 9 -0.57 0.36 -1.06
CA GLY A 9 0.51 0.71 -1.96
C GLY A 9 1.31 1.97 -1.57
N ALA A 10 2.64 1.83 -1.60
CA ALA A 10 3.57 2.83 -1.06
C ALA A 10 4.71 3.16 -2.06
N GLY A 11 4.36 3.37 -3.33
CA GLY A 11 5.25 4.08 -4.24
C GLY A 11 5.35 5.57 -3.87
N ILE A 12 5.84 6.42 -4.79
CA ILE A 12 5.97 7.87 -4.56
C ILE A 12 4.63 8.50 -4.11
N ALA A 13 3.54 8.17 -4.79
CA ALA A 13 2.22 8.69 -4.46
C ALA A 13 1.71 8.21 -3.08
N GLY A 14 1.98 6.95 -2.73
CA GLY A 14 1.57 6.39 -1.44
C GLY A 14 2.32 7.01 -0.27
N LEU A 15 3.64 7.19 -0.39
CA LEU A 15 4.45 7.89 0.62
C LEU A 15 4.01 9.35 0.81
N ALA A 16 3.70 10.06 -0.29
CA ALA A 16 3.16 11.42 -0.22
C ALA A 16 1.79 11.47 0.49
N ALA A 17 0.91 10.50 0.20
CA ALA A 17 -0.40 10.40 0.85
C ALA A 17 -0.26 10.09 2.36
N ILE A 18 0.67 9.23 2.76
CA ILE A 18 0.95 8.95 4.19
C ILE A 18 1.39 10.23 4.89
N GLY A 19 2.36 10.95 4.33
CA GLY A 19 2.84 12.22 4.91
C GLY A 19 1.72 13.23 5.08
N ALA A 20 0.90 13.44 4.04
CA ALA A 20 -0.24 14.36 4.11
C ALA A 20 -1.28 13.94 5.17
N ALA A 21 -1.62 12.65 5.23
CA ALA A 21 -2.56 12.12 6.22
C ALA A 21 -2.04 12.26 7.66
N LYS A 22 -0.74 12.07 7.86
CA LYS A 22 -0.09 12.26 9.17
C LYS A 22 -0.08 13.71 9.62
N CYS A 23 0.10 14.68 8.71
CA CYS A 23 -0.06 16.12 9.02
C CYS A 23 -1.47 16.45 9.53
N LEU A 24 -2.49 15.70 9.09
CA LEU A 24 -3.87 15.82 9.58
C LEU A 24 -4.15 15.03 10.86
N HIS A 25 -3.11 14.49 11.52
CA HIS A 25 -3.19 13.70 12.74
C HIS A 25 -4.00 12.39 12.60
N ALA A 26 -4.09 11.86 11.37
CA ALA A 26 -4.71 10.57 11.12
C ALA A 26 -3.87 9.41 11.68
N ILE A 27 -4.55 8.30 11.99
CA ILE A 27 -3.90 7.01 12.19
C ILE A 27 -3.77 6.37 10.81
N VAL A 28 -2.55 6.28 10.30
CA VAL A 28 -2.29 5.81 8.94
C VAL A 28 -1.67 4.42 8.99
N ARG A 29 -2.31 3.46 8.33
CA ARG A 29 -1.75 2.13 8.08
C ARG A 29 -1.51 2.00 6.60
N ALA A 30 -0.38 1.43 6.20
CA ALA A 30 -0.03 1.26 4.80
C ALA A 30 0.46 -0.14 4.49
N PHE A 31 0.01 -0.68 3.37
CA PHE A 31 0.43 -1.99 2.88
C PHE A 31 1.24 -1.80 1.61
N TYR A 32 2.31 -2.57 1.42
CA TYR A 32 2.97 -2.64 0.12
C TYR A 32 3.54 -4.04 -0.10
N THR A 33 3.59 -4.45 -1.37
CA THR A 33 4.08 -5.78 -1.77
C THR A 33 5.59 -5.94 -1.61
N ARG A 34 6.34 -4.83 -1.52
CA ARG A 34 7.80 -4.84 -1.31
C ARG A 34 8.11 -4.51 0.15
N SER A 35 8.88 -5.38 0.80
CA SER A 35 9.39 -5.19 2.17
C SER A 35 10.31 -3.97 2.29
N ALA A 36 11.02 -3.60 1.21
CA ALA A 36 11.95 -2.46 1.16
C ALA A 36 11.32 -1.10 1.54
N VAL A 37 9.99 -0.97 1.45
CA VAL A 37 9.28 0.29 1.74
C VAL A 37 8.82 0.39 3.20
N LYS A 38 8.98 -0.69 3.99
CA LYS A 38 8.61 -0.73 5.41
C LYS A 38 9.27 0.39 6.20
N GLU A 39 10.60 0.50 6.14
CA GLU A 39 11.36 1.52 6.87
C GLU A 39 10.94 2.93 6.45
N GLN A 40 10.63 3.14 5.17
CA GLN A 40 10.16 4.43 4.66
C GLN A 40 8.81 4.82 5.27
N ILE A 41 7.85 3.89 5.33
CA ILE A 41 6.51 4.10 5.91
C ILE A 41 6.60 4.39 7.40
N GLU A 42 7.41 3.61 8.13
CA GLU A 42 7.60 3.76 9.57
C GLU A 42 8.29 5.11 9.89
N SER A 43 9.27 5.53 9.07
CA SER A 43 10.00 6.80 9.27
C SER A 43 9.10 8.05 9.20
N ILE A 44 8.00 7.99 8.43
CA ILE A 44 7.02 9.08 8.30
C ILE A 44 5.83 8.89 9.24
N GLY A 45 5.90 7.92 10.16
CA GLY A 45 4.92 7.70 11.23
C GLY A 45 3.67 6.93 10.81
N GLY A 46 3.71 6.23 9.67
CA GLY A 46 2.70 5.24 9.29
C GLY A 46 3.01 3.85 9.89
N GLU A 47 1.99 3.00 9.99
CA GLU A 47 2.13 1.61 10.38
C GLU A 47 2.21 0.72 9.14
N PHE A 48 3.29 -0.07 8.98
CA PHE A 48 3.40 -1.01 7.88
C PHE A 48 2.60 -2.29 8.16
N LEU A 49 1.59 -2.54 7.35
CA LEU A 49 0.84 -3.79 7.37
C LEU A 49 1.62 -4.82 6.54
N ALA A 50 2.21 -5.80 7.23
CA ALA A 50 2.76 -6.98 6.58
C ALA A 50 1.63 -7.97 6.29
N VAL A 51 1.59 -8.50 5.07
CA VAL A 51 0.85 -9.71 4.75
C VAL A 51 1.89 -10.77 4.46
N ASP A 52 1.70 -11.99 4.95
CA ASP A 52 2.57 -13.12 4.62
C ASP A 52 2.43 -13.45 3.14
N VAL A 53 3.28 -12.84 2.32
CA VAL A 53 3.36 -13.10 0.88
C VAL A 53 4.40 -14.21 0.67
N LEU A 54 3.99 -15.33 0.06
CA LEU A 54 4.85 -16.49 -0.23
C LEU A 54 6.00 -16.21 -1.24
N VAL A 55 6.06 -15.01 -1.81
CA VAL A 55 7.02 -14.63 -2.85
C VAL A 55 7.45 -13.17 -2.62
N GLU A 56 8.72 -12.83 -2.80
CA GLU A 56 9.15 -11.42 -2.80
C GLU A 56 8.61 -10.68 -4.04
N GLY A 57 7.95 -9.55 -3.81
CA GLY A 57 7.22 -8.79 -4.84
C GLY A 57 8.08 -7.83 -5.65
N GLU A 58 9.40 -8.03 -5.76
CA GLU A 58 10.32 -7.11 -6.44
C GLU A 58 10.71 -7.59 -7.85
N THR A 59 10.88 -6.64 -8.77
CA THR A 59 11.44 -6.88 -10.11
C THR A 59 12.83 -6.25 -10.21
N VAL A 60 13.60 -6.64 -11.23
CA VAL A 60 14.99 -6.20 -11.47
C VAL A 60 15.14 -4.67 -11.64
N GLY A 61 14.05 -3.90 -11.75
CA GLY A 61 14.04 -2.43 -11.84
C GLY A 61 13.44 -1.70 -10.63
N GLY A 62 13.20 -2.37 -9.50
CA GLY A 62 12.58 -1.74 -8.32
C GLY A 62 11.07 -1.51 -8.43
N TYR A 63 10.41 -2.03 -9.47
CA TYR A 63 8.95 -2.05 -9.58
C TYR A 63 8.35 -3.31 -8.95
N SER A 64 7.08 -3.24 -8.56
CA SER A 64 6.38 -4.40 -7.99
C SER A 64 6.07 -5.47 -9.05
N LYS A 65 6.37 -6.72 -8.73
CA LYS A 65 5.99 -7.90 -9.52
C LYS A 65 4.49 -8.19 -9.33
N GLN A 66 3.83 -8.67 -10.38
CA GLN A 66 2.45 -9.15 -10.26
C GLN A 66 2.45 -10.44 -9.44
N MET A 67 1.73 -10.43 -8.31
CA MET A 67 1.51 -11.62 -7.47
C MET A 67 0.31 -12.43 -7.97
N SER A 68 0.25 -13.70 -7.55
CA SER A 68 -0.90 -14.61 -7.71
C SER A 68 -2.22 -13.96 -7.27
N ASP A 69 -3.35 -14.45 -7.78
CA ASP A 69 -4.65 -13.78 -7.67
C ASP A 69 -5.19 -13.56 -6.23
N ASP A 70 -4.60 -14.20 -5.23
CA ASP A 70 -5.15 -14.29 -3.87
C ASP A 70 -4.81 -13.14 -2.90
N ILE A 71 -4.17 -12.05 -3.34
CA ILE A 71 -3.80 -10.96 -2.41
C ILE A 71 -4.39 -9.62 -2.83
N ILE A 72 -5.29 -9.15 -1.95
CA ILE A 72 -6.11 -7.93 -2.02
C ILE A 72 -5.25 -6.68 -1.74
N LYS A 73 -5.51 -5.61 -2.49
CA LYS A 73 -4.49 -4.80 -3.19
C LYS A 73 -5.05 -3.33 -3.17
N THR A 74 -4.25 -2.26 -3.31
CA THR A 74 -4.61 -0.84 -3.67
C THR A 74 -3.32 -0.02 -3.80
N THR A 75 -3.38 1.10 -4.54
CA THR A 75 -2.31 1.89 -5.23
C THR A 75 -1.18 1.16 -5.97
N ALA A 76 -1.19 -0.18 -5.99
CA ALA A 76 -0.29 -0.99 -6.80
C ALA A 76 -0.55 -0.79 -8.30
N LEU A 77 0.08 0.24 -8.89
CA LEU A 77 0.18 0.40 -10.33
C LEU A 77 1.42 -0.35 -10.81
N ILE A 78 1.24 -1.28 -11.75
CA ILE A 78 2.33 -1.91 -12.48
C ILE A 78 2.36 -1.27 -13.88
N PRO A 79 3.49 -0.74 -14.34
CA PRO A 79 3.59 -0.16 -15.68
C PRO A 79 3.06 -1.11 -16.76
N ASN A 80 2.29 -0.57 -17.70
CA ASN A 80 1.66 -1.29 -18.81
C ASN A 80 0.64 -2.37 -18.43
N LYS A 81 0.10 -2.35 -17.20
CA LYS A 81 -1.00 -3.23 -16.78
C LYS A 81 -2.19 -2.41 -16.27
N PRO A 82 -3.43 -2.88 -16.50
CA PRO A 82 -4.60 -2.22 -15.94
C PRO A 82 -4.49 -2.18 -14.42
N ALA A 83 -4.97 -1.08 -13.83
CA ALA A 83 -5.06 -0.96 -12.38
C ALA A 83 -5.91 -2.14 -11.85
N PRO A 84 -5.39 -2.88 -10.86
CA PRO A 84 -6.12 -4.01 -10.34
C PRO A 84 -7.37 -3.55 -9.55
N LYS A 85 -8.34 -4.45 -9.32
CA LYS A 85 -9.47 -4.21 -8.40
C LYS A 85 -9.15 -4.77 -7.02
N LEU A 86 -9.62 -4.06 -6.00
CA LEU A 86 -8.84 -3.86 -4.78
C LEU A 86 -9.70 -3.90 -3.52
N LEU A 87 -10.85 -3.26 -3.62
CA LEU A 87 -11.91 -3.38 -2.64
C LEU A 87 -13.08 -4.03 -3.39
N PRO A 88 -13.63 -5.16 -2.92
CA PRO A 88 -14.91 -5.65 -3.43
C PRO A 88 -15.97 -4.57 -3.21
N VAL A 89 -16.96 -4.47 -4.10
CA VAL A 89 -17.99 -3.42 -4.04
C VAL A 89 -18.72 -3.46 -2.68
N ASP A 90 -18.88 -4.64 -2.12
CA ASP A 90 -19.55 -4.87 -0.84
C ASP A 90 -18.75 -4.33 0.37
N SER A 91 -17.44 -4.09 0.20
CA SER A 91 -16.59 -3.47 1.24
C SER A 91 -16.61 -1.94 1.23
N ILE A 92 -17.32 -1.32 0.28
CA ILE A 92 -17.37 0.15 0.09
C ILE A 92 -18.57 0.76 0.85
N TYR A 93 -19.45 -0.05 1.43
CA TYR A 93 -20.56 0.45 2.25
C TYR A 93 -20.13 0.58 3.71
N LEU A 94 -20.11 1.82 4.22
CA LEU A 94 -20.09 2.19 5.64
C LEU A 94 -21.52 2.38 6.14
#